data_AF-A0A1C6Q4M0-F1
#
_entry.id   AF-A0A1C6Q4M0-F1
#
_cell.length_a   1.000
_cell.length_b   1.000
_cell.length_c   1.000
_cell.angle_alpha   90.00
_cell.angle_beta   90.00
_cell.angle_gamma   90.00
#
_symmetry.space_group_name_H-M   'P 1'
#
loop_
_entity.id
_entity.type
_entity.pdbx_description
1 polymer ?
#
loop_
_entity_poly.entity_id
_entity_poly.type
_entity_poly.pdbx_seq_one_letter_code
_entity_poly.pdbx_strand_id
1 'polypeptide(L)'
;MVERTWRGILERHPGARLGEPAVIEAAYAEPRLRALFPFPSHGALTFHRNTQDPWSNDLPFIVGDVESCTVYAPLRAPQRVLGKSLTPQEAAALVVAHLPPDCGPAIDGPWPPRENLID
;
A
#
# COMPACT_ATOMS: atom_id res chain seq x y z
N MET A 1 3.42 1.12 14.64
CA MET A 1 3.71 -0.05 13.76
C MET A 1 4.07 0.39 12.35
N VAL A 2 3.19 1.15 11.66
CA VAL A 2 3.36 1.62 10.27
C VAL A 2 4.76 2.15 9.94
N GLU A 3 5.21 3.23 10.61
CA GLU A 3 6.53 3.83 10.33
C GLU A 3 7.69 2.83 10.52
N ARG A 4 7.62 1.99 11.57
CA ARG A 4 8.62 0.96 11.82
C ARG A 4 8.69 -0.04 10.66
N THR A 5 7.53 -0.45 10.13
CA THR A 5 7.48 -1.38 8.98
C THR A 5 8.04 -0.72 7.73
N TRP A 6 7.69 0.52 7.43
CA TRP A 6 8.28 1.29 6.33
C TRP A 6 9.81 1.36 6.42
N ARG A 7 10.33 1.76 7.58
CA ARG A 7 11.78 1.84 7.83
C ARG A 7 12.45 0.48 7.70
N GLY A 8 11.86 -0.56 8.25
CA GLY A 8 12.39 -1.92 8.12
C GLY A 8 12.50 -2.38 6.66
N ILE A 9 11.54 -2.02 5.80
CA ILE A 9 11.60 -2.34 4.37
C ILE A 9 12.68 -1.50 3.67
N LEU A 10 12.69 -0.17 3.88
CA LEU A 10 13.67 0.75 3.27
C LEU A 10 15.11 0.40 3.64
N GLU A 11 15.34 0.13 4.92
CA GLU A 11 16.66 -0.18 5.49
C GLU A 11 17.00 -1.67 5.37
N ARG A 12 16.12 -2.46 4.73
CA ARG A 12 16.29 -3.89 4.46
C ARG A 12 16.67 -4.69 5.71
N HIS A 13 16.01 -4.41 6.82
CA HIS A 13 16.23 -5.13 8.07
C HIS A 13 15.96 -6.63 7.91
N PRO A 14 16.73 -7.51 8.60
CA PRO A 14 16.44 -8.93 8.63
C PRO A 14 14.99 -9.21 9.05
N GLY A 15 14.27 -10.01 8.27
CA GLY A 15 12.86 -10.36 8.51
C GLY A 15 11.85 -9.33 8.01
N ALA A 16 12.28 -8.16 7.49
CA ALA A 16 11.39 -7.26 6.78
C ALA A 16 10.97 -7.85 5.43
N ARG A 17 9.77 -7.47 4.96
CA ARG A 17 9.35 -7.78 3.59
C ARG A 17 10.26 -7.05 2.60
N LEU A 18 10.55 -7.70 1.49
CA LEU A 18 11.31 -7.11 0.39
C LEU A 18 10.35 -6.68 -0.71
N GLY A 19 10.54 -5.46 -1.22
CA GLY A 19 9.85 -4.92 -2.37
C GLY A 19 10.84 -4.27 -3.32
N GLU A 20 10.35 -3.83 -4.48
CA GLU A 20 11.18 -3.08 -5.41
C GLU A 20 11.64 -1.75 -4.76
N PRO A 21 12.95 -1.48 -4.64
CA PRO A 21 13.45 -0.29 -3.94
C PRO A 21 12.88 1.02 -4.47
N ALA A 22 12.86 1.23 -5.79
CA ALA A 22 12.38 2.48 -6.38
C ALA A 22 10.88 2.70 -6.10
N VAL A 23 10.09 1.63 -6.10
CA VAL A 23 8.65 1.68 -5.79
C VAL A 23 8.41 1.95 -4.31
N ILE A 24 9.19 1.33 -3.43
CA ILE A 24 9.09 1.55 -1.97
C ILE A 24 9.48 2.99 -1.63
N GLU A 25 10.57 3.51 -2.19
CA GLU A 25 11.02 4.88 -1.97
C GLU A 25 10.00 5.91 -2.47
N ALA A 26 9.46 5.73 -3.68
CA ALA A 26 8.43 6.60 -4.23
C ALA A 26 7.15 6.57 -3.38
N ALA A 27 6.68 5.39 -2.98
CA ALA A 27 5.50 5.27 -2.14
C ALA A 27 5.72 5.86 -0.73
N TYR A 28 6.91 5.71 -0.15
CA TYR A 28 7.25 6.27 1.15
C TYR A 28 7.35 7.81 1.14
N ALA A 29 7.74 8.40 0.01
CA ALA A 29 7.79 9.85 -0.16
C ALA A 29 6.39 10.50 -0.12
N GLU A 30 5.33 9.76 -0.49
CA GLU A 30 3.95 10.23 -0.46
C GLU A 30 3.35 10.18 0.97
N PRO A 31 3.03 11.31 1.62
CA PRO A 31 2.59 11.32 3.01
C PRO A 31 1.33 10.48 3.28
N ARG A 32 0.39 10.45 2.32
CA ARG A 32 -0.86 9.68 2.43
C ARG A 32 -0.59 8.17 2.38
N LEU A 33 0.37 7.71 1.57
CA LEU A 33 0.74 6.29 1.49
C LEU A 33 1.63 5.88 2.66
N ARG A 34 2.55 6.76 3.09
CA ARG A 34 3.37 6.54 4.29
C ARG A 34 2.54 6.36 5.56
N ALA A 35 1.34 6.95 5.60
CA ALA A 35 0.39 6.74 6.71
C ALA A 35 -0.35 5.39 6.67
N LEU A 36 -0.25 4.63 5.57
CA LEU A 36 -0.85 3.30 5.41
C LEU A 36 0.17 2.20 5.71
N PHE A 37 -0.32 1.00 6.04
CA PHE A 37 0.55 -0.15 6.29
C PHE A 37 1.08 -0.72 4.95
N PRO A 38 2.40 -0.74 4.72
CA PRO A 38 2.97 -1.28 3.50
C PRO A 38 3.05 -2.80 3.54
N PHE A 39 2.71 -3.46 2.45
CA PHE A 39 2.79 -4.92 2.35
C PHE A 39 3.35 -5.37 0.99
N PRO A 40 4.69 -5.42 0.84
CA PRO A 40 5.31 -6.00 -0.34
C PRO A 40 5.08 -7.52 -0.40
N SER A 41 4.54 -8.03 -1.51
CA SER A 41 4.31 -9.46 -1.72
C SER A 41 4.18 -9.79 -3.21
N HIS A 42 4.79 -10.88 -3.67
CA HIS A 42 4.69 -11.38 -5.05
C HIS A 42 4.96 -10.31 -6.14
N GLY A 43 5.91 -9.40 -5.91
CA GLY A 43 6.25 -8.30 -6.83
C GLY A 43 5.26 -7.13 -6.82
N ALA A 44 4.27 -7.14 -5.93
CA ALA A 44 3.35 -6.05 -5.70
C ALA A 44 3.68 -5.31 -4.41
N LEU A 45 3.44 -4.00 -4.39
CA LEU A 45 3.32 -3.20 -3.18
C LEU A 45 1.83 -2.91 -2.95
N THR A 46 1.24 -3.59 -1.97
CA THR A 46 -0.12 -3.29 -1.49
C THR A 46 -0.09 -2.41 -0.25
N PHE A 47 -1.21 -1.74 -0.01
CA PHE A 47 -1.43 -0.90 1.17
C PHE A 47 -2.64 -1.40 1.94
N HIS A 48 -2.58 -1.31 3.25
CA HIS A 48 -3.68 -1.68 4.13
C HIS A 48 -3.99 -0.57 5.13
N ARG A 49 -5.28 -0.43 5.45
CA ARG A 49 -5.81 0.46 6.51
C ARG A 49 -5.54 -0.05 7.92
N ASN A 50 -4.87 -1.20 8.05
CA ASN A 50 -4.72 -1.94 9.31
C ASN A 50 -3.36 -2.65 9.35
N THR A 51 -2.85 -2.91 10.55
CA THR A 51 -1.49 -3.43 10.76
C THR A 51 -1.42 -4.95 10.97
N GLN A 52 -2.56 -5.62 11.19
CA GLN A 52 -2.64 -7.05 11.45
C GLN A 52 -3.75 -7.71 10.61
N ASP A 53 -3.59 -8.98 10.28
CA ASP A 53 -4.63 -9.75 9.61
C ASP A 53 -5.91 -9.86 10.47
N PRO A 54 -7.13 -9.89 9.89
CA PRO A 54 -7.50 -9.76 8.46
C PRO A 54 -7.20 -8.39 7.82
N TRP A 55 -6.79 -8.41 6.55
CA TRP A 55 -6.45 -7.21 5.76
C TRP A 55 -7.66 -6.55 5.08
N SER A 56 -7.69 -5.22 5.06
CA SER A 56 -8.71 -4.40 4.41
C SER A 56 -8.91 -4.68 2.91
N ASN A 57 -7.83 -4.93 2.16
CA ASN A 57 -7.85 -5.33 0.74
C ASN A 57 -8.69 -4.45 -0.21
N ASP A 58 -8.97 -3.21 0.17
CA ASP A 58 -9.88 -2.29 -0.53
C ASP A 58 -9.15 -1.10 -1.16
N LEU A 59 -7.81 -1.11 -1.16
CA LEU A 59 -6.96 -0.03 -1.70
C LEU A 59 -6.29 -0.43 -3.02
N PRO A 60 -6.02 0.54 -3.92
CA PRO A 60 -5.21 0.31 -5.10
C PRO A 60 -3.76 -0.06 -4.75
N PHE A 61 -3.07 -0.73 -5.67
CA PHE A 61 -1.71 -1.25 -5.44
C PHE A 61 -0.83 -1.12 -6.68
N ILE A 62 0.49 -1.19 -6.47
CA ILE A 62 1.51 -1.02 -7.51
C ILE A 62 2.14 -2.38 -7.81
N VAL A 63 2.34 -2.68 -9.09
CA VAL A 63 3.18 -3.79 -9.57
C VAL A 63 4.15 -3.24 -10.60
N GLY A 64 5.41 -3.60 -10.49
CA GLY A 64 6.43 -3.21 -11.46
C GLY A 64 7.75 -2.88 -10.80
N ASP A 65 8.60 -2.22 -11.56
CA ASP A 65 9.97 -1.90 -11.17
C ASP A 65 10.31 -0.42 -11.40
N VAL A 66 11.61 -0.10 -11.36
CA VAL A 66 12.14 1.25 -11.64
C VAL A 66 11.85 1.74 -13.06
N GLU A 67 11.71 0.83 -14.04
CA GLU A 67 11.51 1.19 -15.44
C GLU A 67 10.03 1.38 -15.77
N SER A 68 9.16 0.53 -15.22
CA SER A 68 7.75 0.53 -15.56
C SER A 68 6.87 -0.04 -14.45
N CYS A 69 5.95 0.80 -13.98
CA CYS A 69 4.92 0.46 -13.02
C CYS A 69 3.53 0.38 -13.67
N THR A 70 2.71 -0.53 -13.13
CA THR A 70 1.27 -0.63 -13.38
C THR A 70 0.54 -0.47 -12.06
N VAL A 71 -0.47 0.40 -12.04
CA VAL A 71 -1.35 0.56 -10.88
C VAL A 71 -2.64 -0.20 -11.12
N TYR A 72 -2.98 -1.04 -10.16
CA TYR A 72 -4.18 -1.84 -10.16
C TYR A 72 -5.19 -1.28 -9.17
N ALA A 73 -6.46 -1.37 -9.53
CA ALA A 73 -7.58 -1.09 -8.62
C ALA A 73 -7.66 -2.18 -7.53
N PRO A 74 -8.44 -1.96 -6.46
CA PRO A 74 -8.68 -3.00 -5.45
C PRO A 74 -9.14 -4.32 -6.09
N LEU A 75 -8.78 -5.45 -5.48
CA LEU A 75 -8.95 -6.79 -6.08
C LEU A 75 -10.38 -7.12 -6.55
N ARG A 76 -11.40 -6.47 -5.98
CA ARG A 76 -12.82 -6.69 -6.30
C ARG A 76 -13.42 -5.63 -7.24
N ALA A 77 -12.62 -4.69 -7.74
CA ALA A 77 -13.10 -3.63 -8.63
C ALA A 77 -13.38 -4.16 -10.05
N PRO A 78 -14.41 -3.63 -10.75
CA PRO A 78 -14.77 -4.06 -12.10
C PRO A 78 -13.70 -3.69 -13.15
N GLN A 79 -13.08 -2.52 -13.01
CA GLN A 79 -11.91 -2.13 -13.80
C GLN A 79 -10.65 -2.43 -13.00
N ARG A 80 -9.82 -3.33 -13.53
CA ARG A 80 -8.67 -3.86 -12.77
C ARG A 80 -7.42 -3.00 -12.88
N VAL A 81 -7.20 -2.30 -13.99
CA VAL A 81 -6.00 -1.48 -14.24
C VAL A 81 -6.37 -0.01 -14.30
N LEU A 82 -5.71 0.79 -13.46
CA LEU A 82 -5.89 2.24 -13.37
C LEU A 82 -4.87 3.01 -14.22
N GLY A 83 -3.67 2.46 -14.41
CA GLY A 83 -2.63 3.04 -15.26
C GLY A 83 -1.47 2.08 -15.51
N LYS A 84 -0.73 2.27 -16.60
CA LYS A 84 0.40 1.44 -17.05
C LYS A 84 1.55 2.32 -17.52
N SER A 85 2.76 1.73 -17.59
CA SER A 85 3.97 2.40 -18.10
C SER A 85 4.28 3.68 -17.34
N LEU A 86 4.06 3.65 -16.03
CA LEU A 86 4.28 4.77 -15.11
C LEU A 86 5.67 4.67 -14.51
N THR A 87 6.27 5.81 -14.21
CA THR A 87 7.36 5.86 -13.23
C THR A 87 6.86 5.47 -11.84
N PRO A 88 7.75 5.06 -10.91
CA PRO A 88 7.38 4.79 -9.53
C PRO A 88 6.65 5.95 -8.84
N GLN A 89 7.05 7.19 -9.11
CA GLN A 89 6.46 8.42 -8.55
C GLN A 89 5.05 8.65 -9.10
N GLU A 90 4.86 8.50 -10.41
CA GLU A 90 3.53 8.60 -11.03
C GLU A 90 2.60 7.49 -10.55
N ALA A 91 3.12 6.28 -10.34
CA ALA A 91 2.35 5.17 -9.78
C ALA A 91 1.90 5.48 -8.35
N ALA A 92 2.80 6.00 -7.50
CA ALA A 92 2.45 6.42 -6.13
C ALA A 92 1.38 7.53 -6.13
N ALA A 93 1.56 8.56 -6.95
CA ALA A 93 0.58 9.64 -7.12
C ALA A 93 -0.78 9.12 -7.61
N LEU A 94 -0.79 8.16 -8.54
CA LEU A 94 -2.02 7.58 -9.07
C LEU A 94 -2.76 6.73 -8.02
N VAL A 95 -2.04 5.99 -7.18
CA VAL A 95 -2.63 5.30 -6.01
C VAL A 95 -3.28 6.33 -5.09
N VAL A 96 -2.59 7.43 -4.75
CA VAL A 96 -3.12 8.51 -3.90
C VAL A 96 -4.40 9.13 -4.46
N ALA A 97 -4.44 9.35 -5.78
CA ALA A 97 -5.60 9.91 -6.48
C ALA A 97 -6.83 8.97 -6.46
N HIS A 98 -6.60 7.66 -6.31
CA HIS A 98 -7.65 6.63 -6.29
C HIS A 98 -7.90 6.05 -4.89
N LEU A 99 -7.31 6.63 -3.84
CA LEU A 99 -7.66 6.25 -2.48
C LEU A 99 -9.14 6.59 -2.20
N PRO A 100 -9.87 5.72 -1.49
CA PRO A 100 -11.22 6.04 -1.05
C PRO A 100 -11.28 7.35 -0.24
N PRO A 101 -12.38 8.13 -0.32
CA PRO A 101 -12.49 9.41 0.39
C PRO A 101 -12.33 9.30 1.91
N ASP A 102 -12.69 8.14 2.48
CA ASP A 102 -12.60 7.82 3.91
C ASP A 102 -11.25 7.18 4.31
N CYS A 103 -10.28 7.15 3.39
CA CYS A 103 -8.98 6.54 3.64
C CYS A 103 -8.11 7.43 4.52
N GLY A 104 -8.20 7.21 5.84
CA GLY A 104 -7.32 7.78 6.85
C GLY A 104 -6.03 6.96 7.08
N PRO A 105 -5.21 7.34 8.08
CA PRO A 105 -4.06 6.58 8.52
C PRO A 105 -4.44 5.15 8.93
N ALA A 106 -3.51 4.20 8.76
CA ALA A 106 -3.75 2.83 9.18
C ALA A 106 -3.87 2.71 10.70
N ILE A 107 -4.87 1.94 11.13
CA ILE A 107 -5.13 1.64 12.54
C ILE A 107 -4.31 0.43 13.00
N ASP A 108 -4.07 0.35 14.30
CA ASP A 108 -3.44 -0.83 14.87
C ASP A 108 -4.47 -1.96 15.08
N GLY A 109 -4.13 -3.19 14.67
CA GLY A 109 -5.00 -4.37 14.80
C GLY A 109 -5.61 -4.85 13.47
N PRO A 110 -6.64 -5.73 13.55
CA PRO A 110 -7.30 -6.33 12.39
C PRO A 110 -8.31 -5.40 11.71
N TRP A 111 -8.78 -5.78 10.51
CA TRP A 111 -9.87 -5.12 9.80
C TRP A 111 -11.12 -6.01 9.66
N PRO A 112 -12.34 -5.51 9.92
CA PRO A 112 -12.65 -4.16 10.40
C PRO A 112 -12.16 -3.93 11.85
N PRO A 113 -11.97 -2.67 12.26
CA PRO A 113 -11.63 -2.34 13.65
C PRO A 113 -12.65 -2.95 14.62
N ARG A 114 -12.20 -3.35 15.82
CA ARG A 114 -13.06 -4.03 16.82
C ARG A 114 -14.12 -3.15 17.51
N GLU A 115 -14.46 -1.99 16.96
CA GLU A 115 -15.44 -1.05 17.54
C GLU A 115 -16.89 -1.26 17.06
N ASN A 116 -17.15 -2.25 16.21
CA ASN A 116 -18.51 -2.58 15.72
C ASN A 116 -19.11 -3.87 16.33
N LEU A 117 -18.77 -4.22 17.58
CA LEU A 117 -19.30 -5.41 18.28
C LEU A 117 -20.06 -5.05 19.56
N ILE A 118 -20.81 -3.95 19.54
CA ILE A 118 -21.82 -3.68 20.56
C ILE A 118 -23.15 -3.48 19.83
N ASP A 119 -23.83 -4.59 19.58
CA ASP A 119 -25.28 -4.71 19.47
C ASP A 119 -25.71 -5.99 20.20
#